data_AF-A0A497G214-F1
#
_entry.id   AF-A0A497G214-F1
#
_cell.length_a   1.000
_cell.length_b   1.000
_cell.length_c   1.000
_cell.angle_alpha   90.00
_cell.angle_beta   90.00
_cell.angle_gamma   90.00
#
_symmetry.space_group_name_H-M   'P 1'
#
loop_
_entity.id
_entity.type
_entity.pdbx_description
1 polymer ?
#
loop_
_entity_poly.entity_id
_entity_poly.type
_entity_poly.pdbx_seq_one_letter_code
_entity_poly.pdbx_strand_id
1 'polypeptide(L)'
;MSVYRGSFKISVKYSRDIKEYAQAAKKIAEETLGFLKERYGYVVEQVEIVFLKTGNFNFYARPGKVFIEYYEGAFEKEPTYAEGIGVYSPSSPYLIVHEVCHNAFGFCTYEGLAETLSTVVCRELGDLFAELWPTEIKVKEYADMRHSRIMQVDFSKPEIKGHHFGGTHAFFINLEEKIGGKKIGEFLRKIHVKYVEISQPSFVTEISSDKQVFNLLKYYGDTSMYPMVFWKLPLDWLQSRLNYVKKMLKEKNPSEAFKEINTRIYPEYIVSTGSILENIAVWLQVLKCSFSISYYNYSRTEVVAKLESPIFKEVPLPPFEIFRRILYINKDKFKVLIDKHNNYCKISIVTML
;
A
#
# COMPACT_ATOMS: atom_id res chain seq x y z
N MET A 1 30.11 -8.69 1.71
CA MET A 1 30.22 -9.66 2.82
C MET A 1 28.85 -9.73 3.49
N SER A 2 28.32 -10.92 3.77
CA SER A 2 26.98 -11.07 4.36
C SER A 2 26.91 -10.47 5.76
N VAL A 3 25.94 -9.59 6.00
CA VAL A 3 25.80 -8.86 7.28
C VAL A 3 25.02 -9.70 8.30
N TYR A 4 24.21 -10.66 7.84
CA TYR A 4 23.29 -11.42 8.68
C TYR A 4 23.61 -12.93 8.69
N ARG A 5 24.12 -13.45 9.81
CA ARG A 5 24.46 -14.88 9.98
C ARG A 5 23.26 -15.70 10.47
N GLY A 6 22.44 -16.20 9.54
CA GLY A 6 21.49 -17.29 9.75
C GLY A 6 21.65 -18.36 8.67
N SER A 7 21.58 -19.65 9.01
CA SER A 7 21.62 -20.73 8.02
C SER A 7 20.24 -20.91 7.36
N PHE A 8 19.93 -20.10 6.36
CA PHE A 8 18.73 -20.28 5.53
C PHE A 8 19.00 -21.28 4.42
N LYS A 9 18.06 -22.18 4.16
CA LYS A 9 18.16 -23.12 3.04
C LYS A 9 17.54 -22.48 1.80
N ILE A 10 18.32 -21.66 1.10
CA ILE A 10 17.91 -21.10 -0.19
C ILE A 10 18.41 -22.00 -1.32
N SER A 11 17.45 -22.60 -2.02
CA SER A 11 17.71 -23.40 -3.22
C SER A 11 17.35 -22.61 -4.46
N VAL A 12 18.17 -22.69 -5.51
CA VAL A 12 17.91 -21.99 -6.77
C VAL A 12 17.99 -22.97 -7.93
N LYS A 13 16.94 -23.02 -8.74
CA LYS A 13 16.86 -23.80 -9.98
C LYS A 13 16.98 -22.87 -11.16
N TYR A 14 17.95 -23.13 -12.04
CA TYR A 14 18.23 -22.25 -13.16
C TYR A 14 18.95 -22.93 -14.32
N SER A 15 18.84 -22.31 -15.50
CA SER A 15 19.62 -22.62 -16.70
C SER A 15 20.97 -21.89 -16.67
N ARG A 16 22.01 -22.48 -17.27
CA ARG A 16 23.40 -21.98 -17.16
C ARG A 16 23.59 -20.54 -17.64
N ASP A 17 22.78 -20.08 -18.59
CA ASP A 17 22.81 -18.75 -19.21
C ASP A 17 22.55 -17.62 -18.20
N ILE A 18 21.86 -17.89 -17.09
CA ILE A 18 21.55 -16.86 -16.07
C ILE A 18 22.22 -17.14 -14.73
N LYS A 19 23.30 -17.93 -14.73
CA LYS A 19 24.00 -18.35 -13.50
C LYS A 19 24.34 -17.18 -12.56
N GLU A 20 24.82 -16.07 -13.10
CA GLU A 20 25.22 -14.90 -12.30
C GLU A 20 24.00 -14.25 -11.62
N TYR A 21 22.92 -14.02 -12.36
CA TYR A 21 21.64 -13.53 -11.83
C TYR A 21 21.03 -14.48 -10.79
N ALA A 22 21.11 -15.80 -11.02
CA ALA A 22 20.63 -16.80 -10.06
C ALA A 22 21.42 -16.80 -8.76
N GLN A 23 22.74 -16.62 -8.83
CA GLN A 23 23.59 -16.49 -7.65
C GLN A 23 23.35 -15.17 -6.90
N ALA A 24 23.13 -14.08 -7.64
CA ALA A 24 22.75 -12.80 -7.06
C ALA A 24 21.39 -12.88 -6.34
N ALA A 25 20.36 -13.43 -7.00
CA ALA A 25 19.04 -13.63 -6.43
C ALA A 25 19.08 -14.49 -5.15
N LYS A 26 19.91 -15.53 -5.13
CA LYS A 26 20.15 -16.34 -3.93
C LYS A 26 20.62 -15.48 -2.76
N LYS A 27 21.69 -14.70 -2.98
CA LYS A 27 22.28 -13.85 -1.93
C LYS A 27 21.31 -12.77 -1.48
N ILE A 28 20.59 -12.13 -2.40
CA ILE A 28 19.55 -11.14 -2.09
C ILE A 28 18.48 -11.75 -1.18
N ALA A 29 18.02 -12.97 -1.46
CA ALA A 29 17.07 -13.66 -0.62
C ALA A 29 17.64 -14.01 0.78
N GLU A 30 18.90 -14.45 0.86
CA GLU A 30 19.60 -14.71 2.12
C GLU A 30 19.69 -13.45 3.00
N GLU A 31 20.14 -12.33 2.44
CA GLU A 31 20.24 -11.05 3.16
C GLU A 31 18.85 -10.50 3.55
N THR A 32 17.85 -10.65 2.68
CA THR A 32 16.46 -10.27 2.96
C THR A 32 15.91 -11.02 4.17
N LEU A 33 16.02 -12.36 4.18
CA LEU A 33 15.57 -13.17 5.31
C LEU A 33 16.40 -12.91 6.57
N GLY A 34 17.70 -12.66 6.42
CA GLY A 34 18.59 -12.27 7.51
C GLY A 34 18.11 -11.00 8.21
N PHE A 35 17.89 -9.94 7.44
CA PHE A 35 17.37 -8.66 7.93
C PHE A 35 15.99 -8.82 8.57
N LEU A 36 15.05 -9.52 7.92
CA LEU A 36 13.71 -9.73 8.46
C LEU A 36 13.74 -10.55 9.76
N LYS A 37 14.61 -11.57 9.84
CA LYS A 37 14.80 -12.34 11.08
C LYS A 37 15.37 -11.48 12.20
N GLU A 38 16.32 -10.61 11.91
CA GLU A 38 16.86 -9.68 12.90
C GLU A 38 15.80 -8.70 13.38
N ARG A 39 15.05 -8.08 12.46
CA ARG A 39 14.05 -7.05 12.79
C ARG A 39 12.81 -7.62 13.47
N TYR A 40 12.28 -8.74 12.97
CA TYR A 40 11.01 -9.33 13.41
C TYR A 40 11.17 -10.60 14.25
N GLY A 41 12.38 -11.17 14.36
CA GLY A 41 12.68 -12.29 15.26
C GLY A 41 12.29 -13.68 14.74
N TYR A 42 11.55 -13.75 13.63
CA TYR A 42 11.10 -15.00 13.02
C TYR A 42 11.08 -14.85 11.50
N VAL A 43 11.48 -15.89 10.78
CA VAL A 43 11.25 -16.10 9.35
C VAL A 43 11.23 -17.60 9.08
N VAL A 44 10.75 -18.02 7.92
CA VAL A 44 10.86 -19.41 7.44
C VAL A 44 12.32 -19.79 7.19
N GLU A 45 12.61 -21.08 7.28
CA GLU A 45 13.99 -21.58 7.12
C GLU A 45 14.34 -21.90 5.66
N GLN A 46 13.35 -22.03 4.78
CA GLN A 46 13.54 -22.49 3.41
C GLN A 46 12.69 -21.70 2.41
N VAL A 47 13.32 -21.27 1.33
CA VAL A 47 12.68 -20.71 0.13
C VAL A 47 13.38 -21.30 -1.11
N GLU A 48 12.60 -21.69 -2.12
CA GLU A 48 13.12 -22.10 -3.43
C GLU A 48 12.92 -20.97 -4.45
N ILE A 49 13.95 -20.60 -5.18
CA ILE A 49 13.87 -19.67 -6.31
C ILE A 49 13.98 -20.47 -7.61
N VAL A 50 13.07 -20.24 -8.54
CA VAL A 50 13.00 -20.96 -9.82
C VAL A 50 13.03 -19.97 -10.96
N PHE A 51 14.09 -20.03 -11.76
CA PHE A 51 14.18 -19.28 -13.01
C PHE A 51 13.59 -20.10 -14.15
N LEU A 52 12.70 -19.47 -14.93
CA LEU A 52 12.03 -20.08 -16.07
C LEU A 52 12.33 -19.23 -17.31
N LYS A 53 13.06 -19.79 -18.29
CA LYS A 53 13.24 -19.13 -19.58
C LYS A 53 11.92 -19.19 -20.34
N THR A 54 11.22 -18.06 -20.41
CA THR A 54 9.94 -17.89 -21.09
C THR A 54 10.03 -16.76 -22.12
N GLY A 55 8.93 -16.48 -22.84
CA GLY A 55 8.82 -15.26 -23.63
C GLY A 55 8.44 -14.01 -22.82
N ASN A 56 8.29 -14.15 -21.50
CA ASN A 56 7.82 -13.11 -20.58
C ASN A 56 8.93 -12.63 -19.66
N PHE A 57 8.69 -11.50 -18.99
CA PHE A 57 9.49 -11.01 -17.89
C PHE A 57 8.59 -10.72 -16.70
N ASN A 58 8.58 -11.62 -15.72
CA ASN A 58 7.59 -11.60 -14.64
C ASN A 58 8.13 -12.27 -13.36
N PHE A 59 7.63 -11.84 -12.22
CA PHE A 59 8.01 -12.30 -10.89
C PHE A 59 6.74 -12.65 -10.13
N TYR A 60 6.70 -13.81 -9.48
CA TYR A 60 5.54 -14.18 -8.67
C TYR A 60 5.89 -15.24 -7.62
N ALA A 61 5.20 -15.17 -6.49
CA ALA A 61 5.31 -16.13 -5.41
C ALA A 61 4.26 -17.26 -5.48
N ARG A 62 4.66 -18.41 -4.97
CA ARG A 62 3.80 -19.52 -4.55
C ARG A 62 4.29 -20.00 -3.18
N PRO A 63 3.51 -20.80 -2.44
CA PRO A 63 3.94 -21.30 -1.14
C PRO A 63 5.34 -21.94 -1.17
N GLY A 64 6.29 -21.34 -0.45
CA GLY A 64 7.68 -21.77 -0.34
C GLY A 64 8.55 -21.48 -1.57
N LYS A 65 8.01 -20.81 -2.60
CA LYS A 65 8.68 -20.64 -3.89
C LYS A 65 8.55 -19.22 -4.46
N VAL A 66 9.62 -18.78 -5.10
CA VAL A 66 9.68 -17.57 -5.93
C VAL A 66 9.96 -18.01 -7.35
N PHE A 67 9.14 -17.55 -8.30
CA PHE A 67 9.33 -17.79 -9.72
C PHE A 67 9.76 -16.52 -10.43
N ILE A 68 10.75 -16.66 -11.31
CA ILE A 68 11.31 -15.59 -12.12
C ILE A 68 11.26 -16.05 -13.57
N GLU A 69 10.30 -15.50 -14.33
CA GLU A 69 10.19 -15.68 -15.76
C GLU A 69 11.08 -14.66 -16.47
N TYR A 70 11.87 -15.12 -17.44
CA TYR A 70 12.77 -14.25 -18.20
C TYR A 70 12.87 -14.67 -19.66
N TYR A 71 13.08 -13.69 -20.55
CA TYR A 71 13.55 -13.90 -21.91
C TYR A 71 15.04 -13.51 -22.03
N GLU A 72 15.65 -13.80 -23.17
CA GLU A 72 17.06 -13.48 -23.40
C GLU A 72 17.33 -11.97 -23.43
N GLY A 73 18.27 -11.48 -22.61
CA GLY A 73 18.53 -10.05 -22.51
C GLY A 73 17.53 -9.28 -21.63
N ALA A 74 16.71 -9.97 -20.81
CA ALA A 74 15.66 -9.32 -20.03
C ALA A 74 16.20 -8.41 -18.91
N PHE A 75 17.28 -8.80 -18.25
CA PHE A 75 17.85 -8.08 -17.11
C PHE A 75 18.73 -6.90 -17.54
N GLU A 76 19.31 -6.95 -18.74
CA GLU A 76 20.18 -5.92 -19.32
C GLU A 76 19.39 -4.66 -19.74
N LYS A 77 18.05 -4.74 -19.78
CA LYS A 77 17.16 -3.61 -20.10
C LYS A 77 16.73 -2.82 -18.86
N GLU A 78 17.22 -3.20 -17.69
CA GLU A 78 16.92 -2.50 -16.45
C GLU A 78 17.47 -1.07 -16.42
N PRO A 79 16.77 -0.13 -15.77
CA PRO A 79 17.20 1.27 -15.74
C PRO A 79 18.43 1.46 -14.84
N THR A 80 19.45 2.14 -15.36
CA THR A 80 20.72 2.41 -14.66
C THR A 80 20.79 3.81 -14.03
N TYR A 81 19.75 4.64 -14.21
CA TYR A 81 19.67 6.00 -13.67
C TYR A 81 18.26 6.34 -13.20
N ALA A 82 18.16 7.37 -12.35
CA ALA A 82 16.93 7.74 -11.64
C ALA A 82 15.77 8.14 -12.58
N GLU A 83 16.06 8.80 -13.70
CA GLU A 83 15.06 9.16 -14.71
C GLU A 83 14.66 7.94 -15.55
N GLY A 84 13.63 7.23 -15.13
CA GLY A 84 13.17 6.01 -15.83
C GLY A 84 12.95 4.85 -14.89
N ILE A 85 13.50 4.91 -13.68
CA ILE A 85 13.06 4.10 -12.55
C ILE A 85 11.57 4.45 -12.27
N GLY A 86 10.67 3.48 -12.41
CA GLY A 86 9.22 3.71 -12.36
C GLY A 86 8.40 2.45 -12.66
N VAL A 87 7.06 2.57 -12.65
CA VAL A 87 6.12 1.45 -12.97
C VAL A 87 6.42 0.80 -14.33
N TYR A 88 7.07 1.52 -15.25
CA TYR A 88 7.39 1.05 -16.60
C TYR A 88 8.77 0.37 -16.73
N SER A 89 9.63 0.43 -15.70
CA SER A 89 10.96 -0.20 -15.68
C SER A 89 11.25 -0.73 -14.27
N PRO A 90 10.85 -1.98 -13.95
CA PRO A 90 10.97 -2.52 -12.61
C PRO A 90 12.42 -2.87 -12.26
N SER A 91 12.74 -2.87 -10.96
CA SER A 91 14.00 -3.38 -10.43
C SER A 91 13.86 -4.86 -10.10
N SER A 92 14.59 -5.75 -10.78
CA SER A 92 14.56 -7.19 -10.46
C SER A 92 14.98 -7.48 -9.03
N PRO A 93 16.05 -6.87 -8.46
CA PRO A 93 16.35 -7.03 -7.05
C PRO A 93 15.16 -6.69 -6.14
N TYR A 94 14.47 -5.58 -6.40
CA TYR A 94 13.28 -5.20 -5.63
C TYR A 94 12.15 -6.22 -5.78
N LEU A 95 11.86 -6.67 -7.01
CA LEU A 95 10.82 -7.67 -7.26
C LEU A 95 11.15 -9.03 -6.62
N ILE A 96 12.42 -9.45 -6.66
CA ILE A 96 12.89 -10.66 -5.96
C ILE A 96 12.63 -10.51 -4.46
N VAL A 97 12.97 -9.37 -3.87
CA VAL A 97 12.73 -9.10 -2.44
C VAL A 97 11.22 -9.13 -2.16
N HIS A 98 10.38 -8.56 -3.01
CA HIS A 98 8.91 -8.62 -2.90
C HIS A 98 8.39 -10.05 -2.83
N GLU A 99 8.79 -10.90 -3.78
CA GLU A 99 8.37 -12.31 -3.81
C GLU A 99 8.96 -13.14 -2.65
N VAL A 100 10.15 -12.78 -2.17
CA VAL A 100 10.72 -13.38 -0.95
C VAL A 100 9.91 -12.94 0.28
N CYS A 101 9.49 -11.68 0.37
CA CYS A 101 8.62 -11.18 1.45
C CYS A 101 7.26 -11.90 1.48
N HIS A 102 6.74 -12.31 0.32
CA HIS A 102 5.56 -13.18 0.23
C HIS A 102 5.76 -14.55 0.89
N ASN A 103 7.00 -15.00 1.12
CA ASN A 103 7.30 -16.29 1.75
C ASN A 103 7.98 -16.16 3.11
N ALA A 104 8.44 -14.96 3.50
CA ALA A 104 9.37 -14.76 4.60
C ALA A 104 8.85 -15.25 5.96
N PHE A 105 7.53 -15.19 6.21
CA PHE A 105 6.93 -15.59 7.48
C PHE A 105 5.96 -16.76 7.35
N GLY A 106 5.96 -17.43 6.20
CA GLY A 106 4.85 -18.23 5.68
C GLY A 106 4.40 -17.65 4.34
N PHE A 107 3.52 -18.36 3.62
CA PHE A 107 2.97 -17.82 2.37
C PHE A 107 2.00 -16.69 2.70
N CYS A 108 2.22 -15.52 2.12
CA CYS A 108 1.45 -14.30 2.33
C CYS A 108 0.73 -13.95 1.02
N THR A 109 -0.58 -13.84 1.04
CA THR A 109 -1.38 -13.32 -0.09
C THR A 109 -1.69 -11.84 0.05
N TYR A 110 -1.24 -11.24 1.15
CA TYR A 110 -1.46 -9.83 1.42
C TYR A 110 -0.40 -8.94 0.74
N GLU A 111 -0.65 -8.56 -0.51
CA GLU A 111 0.22 -7.71 -1.33
C GLU A 111 0.72 -6.44 -0.63
N GLY A 112 -0.14 -5.77 0.14
CA GLY A 112 0.26 -4.55 0.85
C GLY A 112 1.32 -4.80 1.93
N LEU A 113 1.30 -5.97 2.57
CA LEU A 113 2.33 -6.36 3.52
C LEU A 113 3.63 -6.71 2.79
N ALA A 114 3.56 -7.45 1.69
CA ALA A 114 4.73 -7.78 0.87
C ALA A 114 5.41 -6.52 0.32
N GLU A 115 4.65 -5.59 -0.26
CA GLU A 115 5.15 -4.29 -0.76
C GLU A 115 5.77 -3.46 0.36
N THR A 116 5.19 -3.50 1.55
CA THR A 116 5.73 -2.76 2.70
C THR A 116 7.06 -3.32 3.14
N LEU A 117 7.15 -4.63 3.32
CA LEU A 117 8.38 -5.29 3.74
C LEU A 117 9.48 -5.13 2.70
N SER A 118 9.16 -5.30 1.41
CA SER A 118 10.14 -5.14 0.33
C SER A 118 10.65 -3.72 0.23
N THR A 119 9.77 -2.72 0.37
CA THR A 119 10.17 -1.32 0.45
C THR A 119 11.10 -1.05 1.63
N VAL A 120 10.80 -1.56 2.82
CA VAL A 120 11.67 -1.40 4.00
C VAL A 120 13.03 -2.05 3.76
N VAL A 121 13.05 -3.32 3.32
CA VAL A 121 14.30 -4.06 3.08
C VAL A 121 15.16 -3.37 2.03
N CYS A 122 14.59 -2.98 0.88
CA CYS A 122 15.36 -2.38 -0.21
C CYS A 122 15.82 -0.93 0.08
N ARG A 123 15.18 -0.19 0.99
CA ARG A 123 15.71 1.11 1.44
C ARG A 123 16.93 0.96 2.34
N GLU A 124 16.95 -0.09 3.16
CA GLU A 124 18.07 -0.39 4.07
C GLU A 124 19.23 -1.10 3.35
N LEU A 125 18.93 -2.11 2.54
CA LEU A 125 19.92 -2.98 1.89
C LEU A 125 20.11 -2.73 0.40
N GLY A 126 19.47 -1.68 -0.16
CA GLY A 126 19.49 -1.44 -1.61
C GLY A 126 20.89 -1.22 -2.18
N ASP A 127 21.80 -0.58 -1.43
CA ASP A 127 23.19 -0.38 -1.88
C ASP A 127 23.93 -1.73 -1.99
N LEU A 128 23.75 -2.62 -1.00
CA LEU A 128 24.26 -3.99 -1.05
C LEU A 128 23.66 -4.80 -2.21
N PHE A 129 22.36 -4.66 -2.46
CA PHE A 129 21.70 -5.38 -3.55
C PHE A 129 22.14 -4.89 -4.93
N ALA A 130 22.46 -3.60 -5.07
CA ALA A 130 23.07 -3.05 -6.27
C ALA A 130 24.47 -3.63 -6.52
N GLU A 131 25.28 -3.85 -5.48
CA GLU A 131 26.59 -4.51 -5.61
C GLU A 131 26.48 -6.00 -5.97
N LEU A 132 25.41 -6.67 -5.54
CA LEU A 132 25.20 -8.10 -5.78
C LEU A 132 24.64 -8.40 -7.16
N TRP A 133 23.83 -7.50 -7.70
CA TRP A 133 23.14 -7.69 -8.98
C TRP A 133 24.06 -7.26 -10.14
N PRO A 134 24.21 -8.05 -11.22
CA PRO A 134 25.24 -7.82 -12.24
C PRO A 134 24.83 -6.75 -13.27
N THR A 135 24.09 -5.73 -12.84
CA THR A 135 23.71 -4.55 -13.65
C THR A 135 23.96 -3.29 -12.82
N GLU A 136 23.92 -2.11 -13.44
CA GLU A 136 24.12 -0.83 -12.74
C GLU A 136 22.82 -0.32 -12.07
N ILE A 137 21.90 -1.22 -11.71
CA ILE A 137 20.60 -0.83 -11.17
C ILE A 137 20.72 -0.23 -9.77
N LYS A 138 20.07 0.90 -9.58
CA LYS A 138 20.07 1.64 -8.31
C LYS A 138 18.88 1.24 -7.42
N VAL A 139 19.02 0.11 -6.72
CA VAL A 139 17.91 -0.51 -5.95
C VAL A 139 17.39 0.40 -4.84
N LYS A 140 18.26 1.09 -4.10
CA LYS A 140 17.84 1.99 -3.01
C LYS A 140 17.05 3.19 -3.52
N GLU A 141 17.53 3.83 -4.59
CA GLU A 141 16.82 4.94 -5.25
C GLU A 141 15.43 4.48 -5.75
N TYR A 142 15.34 3.26 -6.32
CA TYR A 142 14.06 2.65 -6.67
C TYR A 142 13.14 2.49 -5.46
N ALA A 143 13.66 1.98 -4.34
CA ALA A 143 12.89 1.77 -3.13
C ALA A 143 12.44 3.08 -2.47
N ASP A 144 13.27 4.12 -2.47
CA ASP A 144 12.91 5.46 -1.99
C ASP A 144 11.83 6.11 -2.87
N MET A 145 11.93 5.95 -4.18
CA MET A 145 10.87 6.37 -5.10
C MET A 145 9.58 5.58 -4.88
N ARG A 146 9.64 4.25 -4.71
CA ARG A 146 8.46 3.42 -4.37
C ARG A 146 7.83 3.88 -3.07
N HIS A 147 8.63 4.09 -2.03
CA HIS A 147 8.16 4.63 -0.76
C HIS A 147 7.45 5.97 -0.96
N SER A 148 8.05 6.92 -1.68
CA SER A 148 7.41 8.20 -2.00
C SER A 148 6.06 8.05 -2.72
N ARG A 149 5.96 7.14 -3.71
CA ARG A 149 4.71 6.85 -4.43
C ARG A 149 3.66 6.12 -3.58
N ILE A 150 4.09 5.27 -2.65
CA ILE A 150 3.20 4.64 -1.65
C ILE A 150 2.70 5.69 -0.66
N MET A 151 3.53 6.69 -0.33
CA MET A 151 3.20 7.76 0.59
C MET A 151 2.44 8.93 -0.05
N GLN A 152 2.41 9.00 -1.38
CA GLN A 152 1.69 10.01 -2.13
C GLN A 152 1.03 9.42 -3.38
N VAL A 153 -0.29 9.54 -3.47
CA VAL A 153 -1.07 9.13 -4.65
C VAL A 153 -1.76 10.32 -5.29
N ASP A 154 -1.70 10.40 -6.61
CA ASP A 154 -2.37 11.44 -7.39
C ASP A 154 -3.43 10.82 -8.31
N PHE A 155 -4.68 10.80 -7.85
CA PHE A 155 -5.80 10.24 -8.60
C PHE A 155 -6.18 11.07 -9.84
N SER A 156 -5.54 12.22 -10.06
CA SER A 156 -5.69 12.97 -11.32
C SER A 156 -4.93 12.35 -12.50
N LYS A 157 -3.97 11.45 -12.22
CA LYS A 157 -3.14 10.81 -13.23
C LYS A 157 -3.79 9.53 -13.79
N PRO A 158 -4.09 9.46 -15.10
CA PRO A 158 -4.74 8.30 -15.71
C PRO A 158 -3.91 7.01 -15.62
N GLU A 159 -2.59 7.12 -15.53
CA GLU A 159 -1.64 6.01 -15.42
C GLU A 159 -1.64 5.31 -14.05
N ILE A 160 -2.23 5.92 -13.02
CA ILE A 160 -2.40 5.26 -11.72
C ILE A 160 -3.59 4.30 -11.82
N LYS A 161 -3.29 3.08 -12.31
CA LYS A 161 -4.17 1.91 -12.25
C LYS A 161 -4.16 1.35 -10.82
N GLY A 162 -5.32 0.94 -10.33
CA GLY A 162 -5.62 0.74 -8.91
C GLY A 162 -4.81 -0.31 -8.15
N HIS A 163 -5.05 -0.32 -6.83
CA HIS A 163 -4.27 -0.83 -5.69
C HIS A 163 -3.18 0.16 -5.23
N HIS A 164 -3.55 1.02 -4.28
CA HIS A 164 -2.60 1.84 -3.57
C HIS A 164 -2.36 1.27 -2.17
N PHE A 165 -1.14 0.79 -1.90
CA PHE A 165 -0.78 0.18 -0.62
C PHE A 165 -0.41 1.20 0.48
N GLY A 166 -0.64 2.50 0.26
CA GLY A 166 -0.26 3.56 1.18
C GLY A 166 -0.84 3.42 2.56
N GLY A 167 -2.11 3.05 2.68
CA GLY A 167 -2.74 2.78 3.98
C GLY A 167 -2.07 1.62 4.70
N THR A 168 -1.79 0.52 3.99
CA THR A 168 -1.13 -0.67 4.58
C THR A 168 0.28 -0.35 5.04
N HIS A 169 1.05 0.31 4.19
CA HIS A 169 2.41 0.73 4.51
C HIS A 169 2.44 1.63 5.73
N ALA A 170 1.58 2.66 5.74
CA ALA A 170 1.45 3.59 6.84
C ALA A 170 1.10 2.89 8.17
N PHE A 171 0.11 2.01 8.13
CA PHE A 171 -0.32 1.28 9.31
C PHE A 171 0.78 0.37 9.84
N PHE A 172 1.45 -0.39 8.97
CA PHE A 172 2.46 -1.35 9.40
C PHE A 172 3.68 -0.66 10.00
N ILE A 173 4.15 0.45 9.42
CA ILE A 173 5.25 1.24 9.99
C ILE A 173 4.88 1.78 11.37
N ASN A 174 3.67 2.35 11.53
CA ASN A 174 3.23 2.85 12.82
C ASN A 174 3.03 1.73 13.85
N LEU A 175 2.52 0.59 13.42
CA LEU A 175 2.41 -0.61 14.25
C LEU A 175 3.79 -1.01 14.77
N GLU A 176 4.80 -1.04 13.89
CA GLU A 176 6.17 -1.39 14.27
C GLU A 176 6.76 -0.40 15.28
N GLU A 177 6.56 0.89 15.08
CA GLU A 177 6.98 1.92 16.06
C GLU A 177 6.33 1.74 17.43
N LYS A 178 5.06 1.33 17.47
CA LYS A 178 4.28 1.24 18.71
C LYS A 178 4.52 -0.02 19.51
N ILE A 179 4.65 -1.16 18.84
CA ILE A 179 4.75 -2.46 19.51
C ILE A 179 6.08 -3.18 19.28
N GLY A 180 6.94 -2.65 18.41
CA GLY A 180 8.22 -3.22 18.05
C GLY A 180 8.13 -4.35 17.02
N GLY A 181 9.17 -4.48 16.19
CA GLY A 181 9.25 -5.51 15.15
C GLY A 181 9.16 -6.94 15.68
N LYS A 182 9.81 -7.24 16.82
CA LYS A 182 9.76 -8.59 17.42
C LYS A 182 8.34 -9.06 17.71
N LYS A 183 7.50 -8.18 18.25
CA LYS A 183 6.10 -8.48 18.56
C LYS A 183 5.25 -8.66 17.29
N ILE A 184 5.53 -7.89 16.23
CA ILE A 184 4.94 -8.14 14.91
C ILE A 184 5.30 -9.54 14.40
N GLY A 185 6.57 -9.94 14.49
CA GLY A 185 6.99 -11.27 14.06
C GLY A 185 6.36 -12.40 14.86
N GLU A 186 6.08 -12.20 16.16
CA GLU A 186 5.30 -13.15 16.95
C GLU A 186 3.88 -13.33 16.40
N PHE A 187 3.19 -12.25 16.02
CA PHE A 187 1.88 -12.35 15.38
C PHE A 187 1.95 -13.07 14.03
N LEU A 188 2.91 -12.70 13.17
CA LEU A 188 3.10 -13.36 11.87
C LEU A 188 3.37 -14.85 12.03
N ARG A 189 4.18 -15.24 13.01
CA ARG A 189 4.42 -16.65 13.35
C ARG A 189 3.14 -17.35 13.81
N LYS A 190 2.35 -16.74 14.69
CA LYS A 190 1.07 -17.30 15.16
C LYS A 190 0.09 -17.48 14.01
N ILE A 191 -0.02 -16.50 13.11
CA ILE A 191 -0.87 -16.57 11.92
C ILE A 191 -0.45 -17.74 11.04
N HIS A 192 0.84 -17.87 10.74
CA HIS A 192 1.34 -18.96 9.92
C HIS A 192 1.06 -20.33 10.54
N VAL A 193 1.29 -20.50 11.84
CA VAL A 193 0.99 -21.77 12.55
C VAL A 193 -0.51 -22.09 12.54
N LYS A 194 -1.37 -21.07 12.66
CA LYS A 194 -2.82 -21.23 12.80
C LYS A 194 -3.55 -21.38 11.47
N TYR A 195 -3.18 -20.60 10.46
CA TYR A 195 -3.90 -20.46 9.20
C TYR A 195 -3.12 -20.94 7.98
N VAL A 196 -1.83 -21.28 8.15
CA VAL A 196 -0.86 -21.64 7.08
C VAL A 196 -0.51 -20.46 6.17
N GLU A 197 -1.51 -19.67 5.76
CA GLU A 197 -1.41 -18.49 4.91
C GLU A 197 -1.65 -17.20 5.68
N ILE A 198 -0.85 -16.17 5.38
CA ILE A 198 -1.00 -14.81 5.88
C ILE A 198 -1.83 -14.02 4.87
N SER A 199 -3.13 -13.93 5.15
CA SER A 199 -4.06 -13.04 4.45
C SER A 199 -4.30 -11.76 5.27
N GLN A 200 -4.78 -10.70 4.63
CA GLN A 200 -5.16 -9.47 5.35
C GLN A 200 -6.12 -9.77 6.52
N PRO A 201 -7.25 -10.51 6.35
CA PRO A 201 -8.15 -10.85 7.46
C PRO A 201 -7.47 -11.60 8.61
N SER A 202 -6.61 -12.57 8.30
CA SER A 202 -5.89 -13.34 9.34
C SER A 202 -4.92 -12.46 10.13
N PHE A 203 -4.26 -11.51 9.45
CA PHE A 203 -3.37 -10.55 10.08
C PHE A 203 -4.14 -9.65 11.05
N VAL A 204 -5.25 -9.05 10.60
CA VAL A 204 -6.12 -8.21 11.45
C VAL A 204 -6.57 -8.97 12.69
N THR A 205 -7.10 -10.17 12.47
CA THR A 205 -7.69 -10.99 13.53
C THR A 205 -6.66 -11.26 14.61
N GLU A 206 -5.45 -11.69 14.23
CA GLU A 206 -4.43 -12.03 15.21
C GLU A 206 -3.89 -10.81 15.95
N ILE A 207 -3.55 -9.73 15.24
CA ILE A 207 -2.98 -8.53 15.88
C ILE A 207 -4.00 -7.82 16.78
N SER A 208 -5.30 -7.91 16.45
CA SER A 208 -6.39 -7.30 17.24
C SER A 208 -6.58 -7.92 18.63
N SER A 209 -5.98 -9.08 18.90
CA SER A 209 -5.95 -9.68 20.23
C SER A 209 -5.16 -8.85 21.24
N ASP A 210 -4.26 -7.98 20.78
CA ASP A 210 -3.52 -7.06 21.63
C ASP A 210 -4.25 -5.73 21.80
N LYS A 211 -4.44 -5.30 23.05
CA LYS A 211 -5.21 -4.10 23.37
C LYS A 211 -4.61 -2.81 22.81
N GLN A 212 -3.28 -2.70 22.76
CA GLN A 212 -2.62 -1.51 22.19
C GLN A 212 -2.81 -1.48 20.67
N VAL A 213 -2.72 -2.64 20.01
CA VAL A 213 -2.95 -2.76 18.57
C VAL A 213 -4.41 -2.58 18.21
N PHE A 214 -5.34 -3.13 19.00
CA PHE A 214 -6.77 -2.92 18.83
C PHE A 214 -7.12 -1.43 18.87
N ASN A 215 -6.55 -0.69 19.81
CA ASN A 215 -6.70 0.76 19.87
C ASN A 215 -6.14 1.42 18.61
N LEU A 216 -4.96 1.01 18.14
CA LEU A 216 -4.37 1.52 16.90
C LEU A 216 -5.30 1.27 15.69
N LEU A 217 -5.82 0.05 15.53
CA LEU A 217 -6.75 -0.33 14.47
C LEU A 217 -8.03 0.48 14.50
N LYS A 218 -8.59 0.70 15.69
CA LYS A 218 -9.76 1.55 15.88
C LYS A 218 -9.54 2.96 15.36
N TYR A 219 -8.33 3.51 15.50
CA TYR A 219 -8.03 4.86 15.02
C TYR A 219 -7.59 4.92 13.56
N TYR A 220 -6.92 3.88 13.03
CA TYR A 220 -6.28 3.94 11.71
C TYR A 220 -7.01 3.19 10.60
N GLY A 221 -7.54 1.99 10.85
CA GLY A 221 -7.95 1.08 9.78
C GLY A 221 -9.41 0.63 9.79
N ASP A 222 -10.16 0.91 10.87
CA ASP A 222 -11.34 0.14 11.29
C ASP A 222 -10.94 -1.28 11.71
N THR A 223 -11.64 -1.82 12.71
CA THR A 223 -11.48 -3.19 13.22
C THR A 223 -11.74 -4.27 12.16
N SER A 224 -12.36 -3.90 11.04
CA SER A 224 -12.56 -4.72 9.84
C SER A 224 -11.46 -4.58 8.78
N MET A 225 -10.62 -3.53 8.88
CA MET A 225 -9.60 -3.11 7.90
C MET A 225 -10.05 -3.09 6.44
N TYR A 226 -11.32 -2.78 6.18
CA TYR A 226 -11.83 -2.62 4.82
C TYR A 226 -11.53 -1.22 4.29
N PRO A 227 -10.89 -1.10 3.11
CA PRO A 227 -9.54 -1.51 2.79
C PRO A 227 -8.53 -0.38 3.07
N MET A 228 -7.40 -0.73 3.70
CA MET A 228 -6.16 0.07 3.67
C MET A 228 -5.53 0.19 2.27
N VAL A 229 -6.24 -0.31 1.26
CA VAL A 229 -5.91 -0.28 -0.16
C VAL A 229 -6.96 0.57 -0.86
N PHE A 230 -6.56 1.66 -1.49
CA PHE A 230 -7.51 2.49 -2.24
C PHE A 230 -7.68 1.96 -3.66
N TRP A 231 -8.93 1.80 -4.05
CA TRP A 231 -9.31 1.33 -5.37
C TRP A 231 -9.90 2.48 -6.17
N LYS A 232 -9.49 2.58 -7.44
CA LYS A 232 -10.25 3.35 -8.42
C LYS A 232 -11.53 2.58 -8.69
N LEU A 233 -12.68 3.16 -8.34
CA LEU A 233 -13.95 2.46 -8.42
C LEU A 233 -14.46 2.35 -9.88
N PRO A 234 -15.26 1.33 -10.20
CA PRO A 234 -15.82 1.16 -11.54
C PRO A 234 -16.61 2.40 -12.00
N LEU A 235 -16.45 2.81 -13.25
CA LEU A 235 -17.07 4.02 -13.80
C LEU A 235 -18.59 3.98 -13.71
N ASP A 236 -19.22 2.85 -14.00
CA ASP A 236 -20.68 2.70 -13.94
C ASP A 236 -21.21 2.85 -12.50
N TRP A 237 -20.45 2.32 -11.52
CA TRP A 237 -20.78 2.48 -10.11
C TRP A 237 -20.70 3.96 -9.70
N LEU A 238 -19.61 4.64 -10.07
CA LEU A 238 -19.43 6.07 -9.80
C LEU A 238 -20.53 6.92 -10.47
N GLN A 239 -20.89 6.60 -11.72
CA GLN A 239 -21.92 7.31 -12.46
C GLN A 239 -23.32 7.10 -11.86
N SER A 240 -23.64 5.89 -11.41
CA SER A 240 -24.88 5.59 -10.70
C SER A 240 -25.01 6.41 -9.40
N ARG A 241 -23.93 6.48 -8.60
CA ARG A 241 -23.91 7.31 -7.38
C ARG A 241 -24.02 8.79 -7.70
N LEU A 242 -23.34 9.27 -8.74
CA LEU A 242 -23.44 10.65 -9.17
C LEU A 242 -24.87 11.02 -9.57
N ASN A 243 -25.55 10.17 -10.34
CA ASN A 243 -26.95 10.39 -10.73
C ASN A 243 -27.87 10.47 -9.51
N TYR A 244 -27.64 9.62 -8.50
CA TYR A 244 -28.38 9.68 -7.25
C TYR A 244 -28.16 10.99 -6.48
N VAL A 245 -26.90 11.45 -6.35
CA VAL A 245 -26.57 12.72 -5.71
C VAL A 245 -27.28 13.89 -6.41
N LYS A 246 -27.21 13.93 -7.75
CA LYS A 246 -27.90 14.95 -8.55
C LYS A 246 -29.42 14.92 -8.33
N LYS A 247 -30.03 13.74 -8.25
CA LYS A 247 -31.47 13.57 -7.99
C LYS A 247 -31.85 14.15 -6.61
N MET A 248 -31.15 13.74 -5.56
CA MET A 248 -31.46 14.17 -4.19
C MET A 248 -31.32 15.68 -4.00
N LEU A 249 -30.28 16.29 -4.58
CA LEU A 249 -30.07 17.73 -4.51
C LEU A 249 -31.09 18.56 -5.31
N LYS A 250 -31.77 17.95 -6.29
CA LYS A 250 -32.87 18.57 -7.04
C LYS A 250 -34.19 18.46 -6.29
N GLU A 251 -34.45 17.33 -5.64
CA GLU A 251 -35.75 17.01 -5.04
C GLU A 251 -35.88 17.49 -3.59
N LYS A 252 -34.78 17.71 -2.89
CA LYS A 252 -34.74 18.02 -1.46
C LYS A 252 -33.89 19.24 -1.18
N ASN A 253 -34.13 19.90 -0.05
CA ASN A 253 -33.20 20.91 0.42
C ASN A 253 -31.83 20.26 0.72
N PRO A 254 -30.71 21.02 0.66
CA PRO A 254 -29.37 20.48 0.83
C PRO A 254 -29.19 19.61 2.08
N SER A 255 -29.72 20.03 3.23
CA SER A 255 -29.54 19.30 4.49
C SER A 255 -30.21 17.92 4.46
N GLU A 256 -31.44 17.84 3.93
CA GLU A 256 -32.17 16.58 3.78
C GLU A 256 -31.54 15.67 2.71
N ALA A 257 -31.10 16.25 1.58
CA ALA A 257 -30.44 15.51 0.52
C ALA A 257 -29.16 14.83 1.01
N PHE A 258 -28.30 15.55 1.73
CA PHE A 258 -27.06 14.99 2.27
C PHE A 258 -27.31 13.95 3.35
N LYS A 259 -28.33 14.13 4.21
CA LYS A 259 -28.74 13.11 5.17
C LYS A 259 -29.08 11.80 4.46
N GLU A 260 -29.91 11.86 3.42
CA GLU A 260 -30.34 10.66 2.67
C GLU A 260 -29.23 10.04 1.82
N ILE A 261 -28.36 10.85 1.21
CA ILE A 261 -27.18 10.38 0.50
C ILE A 261 -26.25 9.63 1.46
N ASN A 262 -25.97 10.20 2.64
CA ASN A 262 -25.10 9.56 3.63
C ASN A 262 -25.74 8.25 4.12
N THR A 263 -27.03 8.23 4.49
CA THR A 263 -27.67 6.98 4.94
C THR A 263 -27.63 5.85 3.89
N ARG A 264 -27.76 6.17 2.59
CA ARG A 264 -27.88 5.16 1.52
C ARG A 264 -26.56 4.79 0.84
N ILE A 265 -25.63 5.73 0.74
CA ILE A 265 -24.36 5.53 0.01
C ILE A 265 -23.20 5.32 0.99
N TYR A 266 -23.23 5.97 2.16
CA TYR A 266 -22.10 6.09 3.06
C TYR A 266 -22.54 6.02 4.52
N PRO A 267 -22.81 4.81 5.06
CA PRO A 267 -23.39 4.68 6.39
C PRO A 267 -22.55 5.40 7.45
N GLU A 268 -23.20 5.88 8.51
CA GLU A 268 -22.66 6.76 9.56
C GLU A 268 -21.49 6.16 10.39
N TYR A 269 -20.97 5.00 10.02
CA TYR A 269 -19.86 4.32 10.68
C TYR A 269 -18.51 4.88 10.25
N ILE A 270 -18.30 6.17 10.47
CA ILE A 270 -16.96 6.76 10.41
C ILE A 270 -16.28 6.51 11.76
N VAL A 271 -15.49 5.44 11.84
CA VAL A 271 -14.86 5.00 13.10
C VAL A 271 -13.34 5.17 13.14
N SER A 272 -12.68 5.41 12.00
CA SER A 272 -11.22 5.49 11.87
C SER A 272 -10.76 6.51 10.80
N THR A 273 -9.47 6.90 10.83
CA THR A 273 -8.80 7.69 9.78
C THR A 273 -8.94 7.03 8.41
N GLY A 274 -8.77 5.70 8.32
CA GLY A 274 -8.93 4.95 7.08
C GLY A 274 -10.34 5.07 6.50
N SER A 275 -11.37 4.88 7.34
CA SER A 275 -12.77 5.03 6.92
C SER A 275 -13.12 6.48 6.52
N ILE A 276 -12.56 7.48 7.22
CA ILE A 276 -12.69 8.90 6.84
C ILE A 276 -12.09 9.12 5.45
N LEU A 277 -10.87 8.64 5.25
CA LEU A 277 -10.11 8.83 4.03
C LEU A 277 -10.75 8.11 2.84
N GLU A 278 -11.24 6.88 3.04
CA GLU A 278 -12.04 6.14 2.07
C GLU A 278 -13.29 6.93 1.69
N ASN A 279 -14.06 7.38 2.68
CA ASN A 279 -15.25 8.17 2.42
C ASN A 279 -14.96 9.43 1.57
N ILE A 280 -13.90 10.16 1.93
CA ILE A 280 -13.43 11.33 1.17
C ILE A 280 -13.03 10.94 -0.25
N ALA A 281 -12.20 9.91 -0.40
CA ALA A 281 -11.70 9.47 -1.70
C ALA A 281 -12.85 9.00 -2.60
N VAL A 282 -13.84 8.28 -2.06
CA VAL A 282 -15.01 7.84 -2.81
C VAL A 282 -15.88 9.03 -3.22
N TRP A 283 -16.11 10.00 -2.31
CA TRP A 283 -16.83 11.22 -2.65
C TRP A 283 -16.15 12.03 -3.73
N LEU A 284 -14.83 12.21 -3.65
CA LEU A 284 -14.06 12.92 -4.66
C LEU A 284 -14.13 12.21 -6.02
N GLN A 285 -14.08 10.87 -6.04
CA GLN A 285 -14.29 10.09 -7.25
C GLN A 285 -15.72 10.25 -7.82
N VAL A 286 -16.76 10.17 -6.98
CA VAL A 286 -18.16 10.37 -7.40
C VAL A 286 -18.39 11.77 -7.95
N LEU A 287 -17.78 12.78 -7.31
CA LEU A 287 -17.81 14.17 -7.73
C LEU A 287 -16.87 14.47 -8.90
N LYS A 288 -16.21 13.45 -9.49
CA LYS A 288 -15.26 13.61 -10.61
C LYS A 288 -14.20 14.68 -10.32
N CYS A 289 -13.81 14.83 -9.07
CA CYS A 289 -12.75 15.73 -8.65
C CYS A 289 -11.39 15.06 -8.92
N SER A 290 -10.44 15.84 -9.42
CA SER A 290 -9.02 15.47 -9.39
C SER A 290 -8.49 15.69 -7.98
N PHE A 291 -7.82 14.70 -7.39
CA PHE A 291 -7.26 14.83 -6.04
C PHE A 291 -5.99 14.01 -5.83
N SER A 292 -5.18 14.44 -4.86
CA SER A 292 -4.04 13.67 -4.37
C SER A 292 -4.18 13.42 -2.87
N ILE A 293 -3.63 12.29 -2.40
CA ILE A 293 -3.53 11.95 -0.98
C ILE A 293 -2.05 11.86 -0.62
N SER A 294 -1.66 12.48 0.48
CA SER A 294 -0.32 12.42 1.05
C SER A 294 -0.39 11.96 2.50
N TYR A 295 0.41 10.96 2.85
CA TYR A 295 0.54 10.46 4.22
C TYR A 295 1.80 11.10 4.85
N TYR A 296 1.64 11.84 5.96
CA TYR A 296 2.75 12.53 6.64
C TYR A 296 3.00 11.92 8.01
N ASN A 297 4.13 11.23 8.15
CA ASN A 297 4.58 10.58 9.40
C ASN A 297 3.46 9.81 10.10
N TYR A 298 2.51 9.32 9.30
CA TYR A 298 1.42 8.44 9.67
C TYR A 298 0.45 8.98 10.74
N SER A 299 0.64 10.20 11.28
CA SER A 299 -0.25 10.89 12.24
C SER A 299 -1.13 11.96 11.57
N ARG A 300 -0.77 12.35 10.35
CA ARG A 300 -1.50 13.30 9.52
C ARG A 300 -1.64 12.76 8.11
N THR A 301 -2.87 12.73 7.61
CA THR A 301 -3.14 12.48 6.19
C THR A 301 -3.72 13.73 5.57
N GLU A 302 -3.25 14.10 4.38
CA GLU A 302 -3.75 15.26 3.64
C GLU A 302 -4.33 14.84 2.30
N VAL A 303 -5.50 15.37 1.97
CA VAL A 303 -6.14 15.24 0.67
C VAL A 303 -6.20 16.61 0.02
N VAL A 304 -5.62 16.75 -1.16
CA VAL A 304 -5.68 17.98 -1.97
C VAL A 304 -6.64 17.73 -3.12
N ALA A 305 -7.81 18.35 -3.09
CA ALA A 305 -8.86 18.22 -4.10
C ALA A 305 -8.96 19.48 -4.96
N LYS A 306 -8.87 19.34 -6.29
CA LYS A 306 -9.09 20.45 -7.24
C LYS A 306 -10.58 20.75 -7.35
N LEU A 307 -10.94 22.03 -7.35
CA LEU A 307 -12.34 22.51 -7.35
C LEU A 307 -12.96 22.64 -8.75
N GLU A 308 -12.23 22.27 -9.80
CA GLU A 308 -12.62 22.43 -11.20
C GLU A 308 -13.64 21.39 -11.71
N SER A 309 -14.24 20.59 -10.82
CA SER A 309 -15.22 19.58 -11.22
C SER A 309 -16.45 20.21 -11.89
N PRO A 310 -16.87 19.70 -13.07
CA PRO A 310 -18.09 20.16 -13.76
C PRO A 310 -19.35 20.08 -12.89
N ILE A 311 -19.40 19.15 -11.94
CA ILE A 311 -20.56 18.95 -11.07
C ILE A 311 -20.82 20.17 -10.20
N PHE A 312 -19.77 20.89 -9.79
CA PHE A 312 -19.94 22.11 -9.00
C PHE A 312 -20.55 23.26 -9.80
N LYS A 313 -20.57 23.20 -11.14
CA LYS A 313 -21.30 24.18 -11.97
C LYS A 313 -22.79 23.86 -12.08
N GLU A 314 -23.16 22.60 -11.89
CA GLU A 314 -24.55 22.11 -12.01
C GLU A 314 -25.31 22.13 -10.68
N VAL A 315 -24.61 22.25 -9.55
CA VAL A 315 -25.19 22.23 -8.20
C VAL A 315 -25.16 23.64 -7.60
N PRO A 316 -26.27 24.17 -7.05
CA PRO A 316 -26.33 25.52 -6.47
C PRO A 316 -25.75 25.56 -5.04
N LEU A 317 -24.64 24.86 -4.81
CA LEU A 317 -23.91 24.84 -3.55
C LEU A 317 -22.42 25.05 -3.81
N PRO A 318 -21.75 25.96 -3.08
CA PRO A 318 -20.31 26.11 -3.19
C PRO A 318 -19.59 24.77 -2.92
N PRO A 319 -18.52 24.42 -3.65
CA PRO A 319 -17.77 23.17 -3.47
C PRO A 319 -17.38 22.91 -2.01
N PHE A 320 -16.99 23.97 -1.30
CA PHE A 320 -16.60 23.92 0.10
C PHE A 320 -17.76 23.52 1.04
N GLU A 321 -18.97 23.99 0.78
CA GLU A 321 -20.15 23.62 1.58
C GLU A 321 -20.56 22.16 1.33
N ILE A 322 -20.35 21.66 0.11
CA ILE A 322 -20.50 20.23 -0.20
C ILE A 322 -19.47 19.41 0.61
N PHE A 323 -18.20 19.80 0.59
CA PHE A 323 -17.17 19.09 1.36
C PHE A 323 -17.40 19.12 2.87
N ARG A 324 -17.80 20.27 3.44
CA ARG A 324 -18.15 20.35 4.88
C ARG A 324 -19.29 19.41 5.28
N ARG A 325 -20.27 19.23 4.39
CA ARG A 325 -21.45 18.38 4.63
C ARG A 325 -21.16 16.89 4.42
N ILE A 326 -20.24 16.57 3.51
CA ILE A 326 -19.67 15.23 3.35
C ILE A 326 -18.86 14.82 4.59
N LEU A 327 -18.09 15.77 5.13
CA LEU A 327 -17.15 15.58 6.23
C LEU A 327 -17.75 15.78 7.61
N TYR A 328 -19.05 15.53 7.82
CA TYR A 328 -19.63 15.57 9.18
C TYR A 328 -19.05 14.41 10.00
N ILE A 329 -17.91 14.67 10.64
CA ILE A 329 -17.12 13.70 11.37
C ILE A 329 -17.23 14.05 12.86
N ASN A 330 -17.47 13.03 13.67
CA ASN A 330 -17.52 13.15 15.12
C ASN A 330 -16.23 13.82 15.64
N LYS A 331 -16.40 15.01 16.24
CA LYS A 331 -15.30 15.92 16.64
C LYS A 331 -14.48 15.41 17.82
N ASP A 332 -14.96 14.39 18.54
CA ASP A 332 -14.35 13.95 19.80
C ASP A 332 -13.09 13.08 19.59
N LYS A 333 -12.84 12.58 18.36
CA LYS A 333 -11.75 11.62 18.07
C LYS A 333 -10.79 12.03 16.96
N PHE A 334 -11.22 12.89 16.04
CA PHE A 334 -10.41 13.31 14.90
C PHE A 334 -10.57 14.80 14.68
N LYS A 335 -9.48 15.46 14.29
CA LYS A 335 -9.52 16.85 13.83
C LYS A 335 -9.38 16.85 12.31
N VAL A 336 -10.50 17.06 11.62
CA VAL A 336 -10.52 17.29 10.17
C VAL A 336 -10.51 18.79 9.90
N LEU A 337 -9.43 19.26 9.30
CA LEU A 337 -9.23 20.65 8.90
C LEU A 337 -9.48 20.78 7.41
N ILE A 338 -10.23 21.80 7.01
CA ILE A 338 -10.52 22.07 5.61
C ILE A 338 -10.04 23.49 5.30
N ASP A 339 -8.93 23.60 4.58
CA ASP A 339 -8.36 24.86 4.14
C ASP A 339 -8.83 25.15 2.71
N LYS A 340 -9.57 26.26 2.55
CA LYS A 340 -10.03 26.73 1.24
C LYS A 340 -8.95 27.56 0.57
N HIS A 341 -8.64 27.20 -0.67
CA HIS A 341 -7.83 28.01 -1.58
C HIS A 341 -8.64 28.34 -2.84
N ASN A 342 -8.08 29.18 -3.72
CA ASN A 342 -8.81 29.69 -4.90
C ASN A 342 -9.30 28.56 -5.82
N ASN A 343 -8.41 27.63 -6.19
CA ASN A 343 -8.68 26.56 -7.15
C ASN A 343 -8.61 25.14 -6.55
N TYR A 344 -8.27 25.01 -5.27
CA TYR A 344 -8.22 23.71 -4.58
C TYR A 344 -8.70 23.82 -3.13
N CYS A 345 -9.00 22.66 -2.54
CA CYS A 345 -9.32 22.48 -1.15
C CYS A 345 -8.35 21.46 -0.55
N LYS A 346 -7.76 21.79 0.60
CA LYS A 346 -6.91 20.86 1.36
C LYS A 346 -7.68 20.36 2.56
N ILE A 347 -7.84 19.04 2.67
CA ILE A 347 -8.49 18.36 3.78
C ILE A 347 -7.40 17.64 4.56
N SER A 348 -7.10 18.09 5.77
CA SER A 348 -6.12 17.43 6.66
C SER A 348 -6.87 16.64 7.73
N ILE A 349 -6.65 15.33 7.78
CA ILE A 349 -7.13 14.44 8.84
C ILE A 349 -5.99 14.29 9.84
N VAL A 350 -6.19 14.83 11.04
CA VAL A 350 -5.24 14.70 12.15
C VAL A 350 -5.82 13.74 13.18
N THR A 351 -5.12 12.63 13.40
CA THR A 351 -5.45 11.67 14.45
C THR A 351 -4.94 12.23 15.77
N MET A 352 -5.84 12.44 16.73
CA MET A 352 -5.48 12.90 18.07
C MET A 352 -5.20 11.65 18.91
N LEU A 353 -3.94 11.19 18.88
CA LEU A 353 -3.46 10.04 19.66
C LEU A 353 -3.18 10.39 21.12
#